data_AF-A0A2U3KXF7-F1
#
_entry.id   AF-A0A2U3KXF7-F1
#
_cell.length_a   1.000
_cell.length_b   1.000
_cell.length_c   1.000
_cell.angle_alpha   90.00
_cell.angle_beta   90.00
_cell.angle_gamma   90.00
#
_symmetry.space_group_name_H-M   'P 1'
#
loop_
_entity.id
_entity.type
_entity.pdbx_description
1 polymer ?
#
loop_
_entity_poly.entity_id
_entity_poly.type
_entity_poly.pdbx_seq_one_letter_code
_entity_poly.pdbx_strand_id
1 'polypeptide(L)'
;MLENFAKIIISSRLSPHSDGMAEWIPNSNKYQLYCDRNLLLLKMDIYSGIIPSWLSEEDRRNFTAKRRRRIIAESETEGDRGFTGRDSIKMFNEFYQAYAKKGKPATMVMLRLFFNQHRGGPVPEGFLDSLVNFYNYTVLQEVKESLYYYNEEHISRQVQNYLFAVNFESGQTQKCTFTGDELEITEELFETIERKILGTHSEKGKRITFRQEVQNLYASKTLAQEILLEGKPIYETQLYQSLHDRYIHNLKENVLDPFLKNDNFRNAVKDYATESFKSYDKRIREDVSLLIRNLKTKYGYNEHSAKEVCIYVIDSDLAKTFS
;
A
#
# COMPACT_ATOMS: atom_id res chain seq x y z
N MET A 1 15.74 -6.02 0.50
CA MET A 1 16.83 -6.59 -0.33
C MET A 1 17.52 -7.79 0.30
N LEU A 2 18.11 -7.67 1.50
CA LEU A 2 18.75 -8.80 2.18
C LEU A 2 17.78 -9.96 2.39
N GLU A 3 16.53 -9.66 2.74
CA GLU A 3 15.46 -10.66 2.86
C GLU A 3 15.20 -11.41 1.56
N ASN A 4 15.14 -10.72 0.41
CA ASN A 4 14.95 -11.39 -0.89
C ASN A 4 16.14 -12.28 -1.25
N PHE A 5 17.37 -11.84 -0.94
CA PHE A 5 18.55 -12.70 -1.09
C PHE A 5 18.40 -13.95 -0.21
N ALA A 6 18.03 -13.79 1.06
CA ALA A 6 17.82 -14.89 1.99
C ALA A 6 16.70 -15.84 1.52
N LYS A 7 15.59 -15.33 0.98
CA LYS A 7 14.50 -16.14 0.42
C LYS A 7 14.99 -17.04 -0.73
N ILE A 8 15.91 -16.58 -1.57
CA ILE A 8 16.52 -17.41 -2.64
C ILE A 8 17.40 -18.51 -2.04
N ILE A 9 18.17 -18.20 -1.00
CA ILE A 9 18.98 -19.21 -0.31
C ILE A 9 18.08 -20.24 0.36
N ILE A 10 17.06 -19.80 1.10
CA ILE A 10 16.13 -20.67 1.82
C ILE A 10 15.34 -21.54 0.84
N SER A 11 14.90 -21.02 -0.31
CA SER A 11 14.15 -21.83 -1.28
C SER A 11 14.95 -23.01 -1.81
N SER A 12 16.28 -22.88 -1.92
CA SER A 12 17.16 -23.99 -2.28
C SER A 12 17.22 -25.10 -1.23
N ARG A 13 16.87 -24.78 0.01
CA ARG A 13 16.95 -25.65 1.19
C ARG A 13 15.60 -26.30 1.54
N LEU A 14 14.49 -25.79 0.97
CA LEU A 14 13.14 -26.30 1.21
C LEU A 14 12.78 -27.47 0.28
N SER A 15 11.71 -28.18 0.65
CA SER A 15 11.06 -29.17 -0.21
C SER A 15 10.06 -28.52 -1.17
N PRO A 16 10.24 -28.65 -2.51
CA PRO A 16 9.26 -28.19 -3.49
C PRO A 16 7.88 -28.82 -3.34
N HIS A 17 7.82 -30.01 -2.74
CA HIS A 17 6.57 -30.68 -2.43
C HIS A 17 6.29 -30.61 -0.93
N SER A 18 5.05 -30.28 -0.59
CA SER A 18 4.56 -30.17 0.78
C SER A 18 3.14 -30.69 0.85
N ASP A 19 2.94 -31.80 1.56
CA ASP A 19 1.62 -32.39 1.76
C ASP A 19 0.72 -31.46 2.59
N GLY A 20 1.29 -30.80 3.60
CA GLY A 20 0.56 -29.86 4.44
C GLY A 20 0.07 -28.65 3.65
N MET A 21 0.89 -28.14 2.73
CA MET A 21 0.52 -27.02 1.86
C MET A 21 -0.49 -27.45 0.79
N ALA A 22 -0.34 -28.64 0.20
CA ALA A 22 -1.29 -29.16 -0.79
C ALA A 22 -2.68 -29.45 -0.19
N GLU A 23 -2.74 -29.92 1.05
CA GLU A 23 -4.01 -30.10 1.78
C GLU A 23 -4.68 -28.75 2.12
N TRP A 24 -3.87 -27.74 2.44
CA TRP A 24 -4.37 -26.42 2.78
C TRP A 24 -4.82 -25.62 1.55
N ILE A 25 -3.99 -25.59 0.50
CA ILE A 25 -4.22 -24.85 -0.75
C ILE A 25 -4.10 -25.85 -1.92
N PRO A 26 -5.21 -26.53 -2.28
CA PRO A 26 -5.21 -27.52 -3.37
C PRO A 26 -4.91 -26.91 -4.74
N ASN A 27 -5.26 -25.64 -4.96
CA ASN A 27 -5.02 -24.93 -6.21
C ASN A 27 -4.04 -23.77 -5.99
N SER A 28 -2.74 -24.05 -6.06
CA SER A 28 -1.68 -23.04 -5.88
C SER A 28 -1.67 -21.96 -6.97
N ASN A 29 -2.16 -22.26 -8.18
CA ASN A 29 -2.20 -21.30 -9.29
C ASN A 29 -3.06 -20.06 -8.99
N LYS A 30 -4.01 -20.16 -8.06
CA LYS A 30 -4.79 -19.02 -7.54
C LYS A 30 -3.89 -17.88 -7.03
N TYR A 31 -2.69 -18.20 -6.56
CA TYR A 31 -1.75 -17.24 -5.96
C TYR A 31 -0.51 -16.97 -6.82
N GLN A 32 -0.51 -17.32 -8.10
CA GLN A 32 0.67 -17.18 -8.98
C GLN A 32 1.23 -15.74 -9.11
N LEU A 33 0.40 -14.72 -8.81
CA LEU A 33 0.82 -13.32 -8.80
C LEU A 33 1.64 -12.96 -7.55
N TYR A 34 1.49 -13.73 -6.47
CA TYR A 34 2.04 -13.43 -5.14
C TYR A 34 2.97 -14.53 -4.63
N CYS A 35 2.94 -15.72 -5.24
CA CYS A 35 3.62 -16.90 -4.74
C CYS A 35 4.09 -17.79 -5.89
N ASP A 36 5.13 -18.58 -5.64
CA ASP A 36 5.56 -19.62 -6.55
C ASP A 36 4.58 -20.81 -6.57
N ARG A 37 4.63 -21.60 -7.64
CA ARG A 37 3.72 -22.75 -7.87
C ARG A 37 3.81 -23.80 -6.76
N ASN A 38 4.96 -23.91 -6.11
CA ASN A 38 5.24 -24.84 -5.02
C ASN A 38 4.90 -24.25 -3.65
N LEU A 39 4.38 -23.02 -3.61
CA LEU A 39 4.01 -22.29 -2.40
C LEU A 39 5.17 -22.08 -1.40
N LEU A 40 6.41 -22.08 -1.87
CA LEU A 40 7.60 -21.92 -1.03
C LEU A 40 7.65 -20.55 -0.35
N LEU A 41 7.30 -19.48 -1.05
CA LEU A 41 7.22 -18.13 -0.46
C LEU A 41 6.22 -18.09 0.70
N LEU A 42 5.04 -18.68 0.50
CA LEU A 42 4.04 -18.78 1.56
C LEU A 42 4.53 -19.66 2.72
N LYS A 43 5.17 -20.78 2.42
CA LYS A 43 5.73 -21.69 3.43
C LYS A 43 6.75 -20.99 4.33
N MET A 44 7.62 -20.14 3.75
CA MET A 44 8.56 -19.30 4.51
C MET A 44 7.86 -18.32 5.46
N ASP A 45 6.76 -17.69 5.02
CA ASP A 45 5.97 -16.79 5.85
C ASP A 45 5.32 -17.57 7.02
N ILE A 46 4.78 -18.77 6.76
CA ILE A 46 4.19 -19.63 7.79
C ILE A 46 5.23 -20.07 8.82
N TYR A 47 6.45 -20.42 8.39
CA TYR A 47 7.56 -20.75 9.30
C TYR A 47 7.95 -19.57 10.20
N SER A 48 7.84 -18.36 9.67
CA SER A 48 8.05 -17.12 10.42
C SER A 48 6.84 -16.71 11.27
N GLY A 49 5.76 -17.49 11.23
CA GLY A 49 4.52 -17.22 11.96
C GLY A 49 3.64 -16.12 11.35
N ILE A 50 3.91 -15.71 10.11
CA ILE A 50 3.19 -14.68 9.37
C ILE A 50 2.10 -15.33 8.51
N ILE A 51 0.88 -14.82 8.57
CA ILE A 51 -0.22 -15.20 7.68
C ILE A 51 -0.42 -14.06 6.68
N PRO A 52 -0.09 -14.25 5.38
CA PRO A 52 -0.09 -13.15 4.44
C PRO A 52 -1.46 -12.53 4.17
N SER A 53 -1.47 -11.22 3.91
CA SER A 53 -2.71 -10.46 3.72
C SER A 53 -3.44 -10.78 2.40
N TRP A 54 -2.69 -11.24 1.39
CA TRP A 54 -3.18 -11.57 0.05
C TRP A 54 -3.88 -12.93 -0.04
N LEU A 55 -3.85 -13.74 1.02
CA LEU A 55 -4.62 -14.98 1.07
C LEU A 55 -6.12 -14.66 1.10
N SER A 56 -6.90 -15.42 0.34
CA SER A 56 -8.36 -15.31 0.37
C SER A 56 -8.92 -15.63 1.75
N GLU A 57 -10.06 -15.03 2.08
CA GLU A 57 -10.79 -15.28 3.33
C GLU A 57 -11.09 -16.77 3.54
N GLU A 58 -11.45 -17.48 2.48
CA GLU A 58 -11.68 -18.92 2.50
C GLU A 58 -10.43 -19.69 2.94
N ASP A 59 -9.28 -19.45 2.29
CA ASP A 59 -8.05 -20.18 2.61
C ASP A 59 -7.52 -19.81 4.00
N ARG A 60 -7.73 -18.57 4.46
CA ARG A 60 -7.43 -18.16 5.84
C ARG A 60 -8.29 -18.87 6.87
N ARG A 61 -9.61 -18.95 6.65
CA ARG A 61 -10.54 -19.69 7.54
C ARG A 61 -10.20 -21.17 7.59
N ASN A 62 -9.76 -21.71 6.46
CA ASN A 62 -9.34 -23.10 6.33
C ASN A 62 -7.95 -23.38 6.93
N PHE A 63 -7.20 -22.36 7.37
CA PHE A 63 -5.89 -22.51 8.00
C PHE A 63 -6.01 -22.81 9.50
N THR A 64 -6.33 -24.07 9.83
CA THR A 64 -6.50 -24.49 11.22
C THR A 64 -5.16 -24.69 11.96
N ALA A 65 -5.19 -24.64 13.30
CA ALA A 65 -4.02 -24.94 14.13
C ALA A 65 -3.45 -26.36 13.90
N LYS A 66 -4.28 -27.31 13.44
CA LYS A 66 -3.85 -28.66 13.05
C LYS A 66 -3.01 -28.62 11.76
N ARG A 67 -3.49 -27.91 10.73
CA ARG A 67 -2.78 -27.73 9.47
C ARG A 67 -1.47 -26.95 9.64
N ARG A 68 -1.49 -25.88 10.43
CA ARG A 68 -0.27 -25.12 10.78
C ARG A 68 0.80 -26.01 11.40
N ARG A 69 0.45 -26.84 12.39
CA ARG A 69 1.39 -27.78 13.03
C ARG A 69 1.95 -28.79 12.04
N ARG A 70 1.12 -29.31 11.14
CA ARG A 70 1.55 -30.24 10.09
C ARG A 70 2.59 -29.59 9.16
N ILE A 71 2.33 -28.38 8.68
CA ILE A 71 3.26 -27.66 7.81
C ILE A 71 4.58 -27.37 8.54
N ILE A 72 4.53 -26.92 9.80
CA ILE A 72 5.74 -26.65 10.60
C ILE A 72 6.54 -27.93 10.84
N ALA A 73 5.89 -29.08 11.05
CA ALA A 73 6.59 -30.36 11.25
C ALA A 73 7.43 -30.77 10.04
N GLU A 74 7.09 -30.31 8.82
CA GLU A 74 7.91 -30.59 7.63
C GLU A 74 9.31 -29.96 7.74
N SER A 75 9.45 -28.86 8.48
CA SER A 75 10.75 -28.18 8.69
C SER A 75 11.79 -29.05 9.39
N GLU A 76 11.37 -30.07 10.14
CA GLU A 76 12.27 -31.03 10.81
C GLU A 76 13.06 -31.90 9.80
N THR A 77 12.55 -31.99 8.57
CA THR A 77 13.13 -32.81 7.49
C THR A 77 13.69 -31.97 6.34
N GLU A 78 13.72 -30.63 6.48
CA GLU A 78 14.20 -29.71 5.46
C GLU A 78 15.57 -29.12 5.81
N GLY A 79 16.29 -28.63 4.80
CA GLY A 79 17.58 -27.96 4.97
C GLY A 79 18.81 -28.85 4.93
N ASP A 80 18.66 -30.14 4.65
CA ASP A 80 19.77 -31.06 4.41
C ASP A 80 20.46 -30.84 3.03
N ARG A 81 19.77 -30.15 2.11
CA ARG A 81 20.24 -29.81 0.77
C ARG A 81 20.27 -28.31 0.50
N GLY A 82 20.68 -27.93 -0.71
CA GLY A 82 20.72 -26.54 -1.16
C GLY A 82 22.05 -25.86 -0.86
N PHE A 83 22.05 -24.52 -0.89
CA PHE A 83 23.25 -23.75 -0.54
C PHE A 83 23.62 -23.96 0.93
N THR A 84 24.89 -24.25 1.19
CA THR A 84 25.40 -24.31 2.57
C THR A 84 25.54 -22.91 3.16
N GLY A 85 25.74 -22.82 4.48
CA GLY A 85 26.05 -21.53 5.12
C GLY A 85 27.31 -20.87 4.54
N ARG A 86 28.33 -21.65 4.17
CA ARG A 86 29.56 -21.14 3.55
C ARG A 86 29.29 -20.62 2.14
N ASP A 87 28.50 -21.33 1.34
CA ASP A 87 28.11 -20.88 0.00
C ASP A 87 27.30 -19.59 0.08
N SER A 88 26.35 -19.53 1.00
CA SER A 88 25.49 -18.35 1.22
C SER A 88 26.32 -17.11 1.55
N ILE A 89 27.30 -17.23 2.44
CA ILE A 89 28.20 -16.13 2.81
C ILE A 89 29.07 -15.72 1.61
N LYS A 90 29.62 -16.70 0.88
CA LYS A 90 30.46 -16.44 -0.30
C LYS A 90 29.66 -15.70 -1.38
N MET A 91 28.49 -16.21 -1.73
CA MET A 91 27.58 -15.60 -2.72
C MET A 91 27.13 -14.21 -2.29
N PHE A 92 26.84 -14.01 -1.01
CA PHE A 92 26.49 -12.69 -0.50
C PHE A 92 27.64 -11.70 -0.66
N ASN A 93 28.87 -12.10 -0.34
CA ASN A 93 30.05 -11.26 -0.52
C ASN A 93 30.30 -10.92 -1.99
N GLU A 94 30.14 -11.88 -2.90
CA GLU A 94 30.26 -11.66 -4.35
C GLU A 94 29.19 -10.69 -4.86
N PHE A 95 27.93 -10.88 -4.45
CA PHE A 95 26.84 -9.97 -4.76
C PHE A 95 27.11 -8.55 -4.22
N TYR A 96 27.53 -8.46 -2.96
CA TYR A 96 27.82 -7.19 -2.31
C TYR A 96 28.97 -6.45 -3.01
N GLN A 97 30.07 -7.14 -3.34
CA GLN A 97 31.20 -6.53 -4.05
C GLN A 97 30.85 -6.08 -5.47
N ALA A 98 30.01 -6.85 -6.18
CA ALA A 98 29.60 -6.52 -7.54
C ALA A 98 28.66 -5.31 -7.59
N TYR A 99 27.72 -5.21 -6.64
CA TYR A 99 26.57 -4.30 -6.76
C TYR A 99 26.46 -3.25 -5.65
N ALA A 100 26.96 -3.50 -4.44
CA ALA A 100 26.89 -2.54 -3.34
C ALA A 100 28.05 -1.54 -3.42
N LYS A 101 27.82 -0.44 -4.14
CA LYS A 101 28.77 0.70 -4.22
C LYS A 101 28.28 1.85 -3.36
N LYS A 102 29.20 2.68 -2.87
CA LYS A 102 28.86 3.87 -2.07
C LYS A 102 27.84 4.73 -2.82
N GLY A 103 26.68 4.96 -2.20
CA GLY A 103 25.60 5.79 -2.76
C GLY A 103 24.74 5.12 -3.84
N LYS A 104 24.91 3.82 -4.13
CA LYS A 104 24.03 3.06 -5.03
C LYS A 104 23.56 1.78 -4.34
N PRO A 105 22.30 1.73 -3.86
CA PRO A 105 21.75 0.57 -3.17
C PRO A 105 21.58 -0.57 -4.17
N ALA A 106 21.76 -1.79 -3.68
CA ALA A 106 21.44 -2.98 -4.47
C ALA A 106 19.92 -3.01 -4.76
N THR A 107 19.55 -3.39 -5.99
CA THR A 107 18.14 -3.44 -6.42
C THR A 107 17.70 -4.87 -6.72
N MET A 108 16.38 -5.10 -6.79
CA MET A 108 15.83 -6.41 -7.16
C MET A 108 16.27 -6.84 -8.57
N VAL A 109 16.46 -5.88 -9.48
CA VAL A 109 17.01 -6.12 -10.83
C VAL A 109 18.43 -6.67 -10.74
N MET A 110 19.29 -6.08 -9.91
CA MET A 110 20.66 -6.56 -9.70
C MET A 110 20.68 -7.96 -9.08
N LEU A 111 19.80 -8.23 -8.12
CA LEU A 111 19.67 -9.55 -7.50
C LEU A 111 19.25 -10.61 -8.53
N ARG A 112 18.26 -10.29 -9.36
CA ARG A 112 17.80 -11.17 -10.44
C ARG A 112 18.92 -11.45 -11.44
N LEU A 113 19.67 -10.42 -11.85
CA LEU A 113 20.81 -10.56 -12.75
C LEU A 113 21.90 -11.45 -12.14
N PHE A 114 22.24 -11.24 -10.87
CA PHE A 114 23.24 -12.05 -10.15
C PHE A 114 22.86 -13.54 -10.14
N PHE A 115 21.64 -13.88 -9.72
CA PHE A 115 21.22 -15.29 -9.68
C PHE A 115 20.98 -15.90 -11.06
N ASN A 116 20.64 -15.09 -12.08
CA ASN A 116 20.59 -15.56 -13.47
C ASN A 116 21.96 -15.93 -14.03
N GLN A 117 23.04 -15.27 -13.59
CA GLN A 117 24.41 -15.65 -13.96
C GLN A 117 24.86 -16.94 -13.28
N HIS A 118 24.25 -17.29 -12.13
CA HIS A 118 24.48 -18.52 -11.39
C HIS A 118 23.45 -19.62 -11.73
N ARG A 119 22.88 -19.59 -12.95
CA ARG A 119 21.93 -20.59 -13.43
C ARG A 119 22.54 -22.00 -13.36
N GLY A 120 21.81 -22.94 -12.78
CA GLY A 120 22.25 -24.32 -12.51
C GLY A 120 22.45 -24.65 -11.03
N GLY A 121 22.29 -23.68 -10.12
CA GLY A 121 22.26 -23.92 -8.68
C GLY A 121 20.96 -24.59 -8.18
N PRO A 122 20.88 -24.96 -6.89
CA PRO A 122 19.76 -25.68 -6.28
C PRO A 122 18.46 -24.86 -6.12
N VAL A 123 18.33 -23.70 -6.77
CA VAL A 123 17.13 -22.86 -6.67
C VAL A 123 15.99 -23.49 -7.49
N PRO A 124 14.79 -23.65 -6.92
CA PRO A 124 13.65 -24.23 -7.64
C PRO A 124 13.29 -23.44 -8.90
N GLU A 125 12.87 -24.16 -9.95
CA GLU A 125 12.46 -23.56 -11.22
C GLU A 125 11.29 -22.58 -11.02
N GLY A 126 11.39 -21.42 -11.67
CA GLY A 126 10.37 -20.35 -11.58
C GLY A 126 10.38 -19.56 -10.26
N PHE A 127 11.11 -19.99 -9.23
CA PHE A 127 11.11 -19.32 -7.92
C PHE A 127 11.61 -17.88 -8.00
N LEU A 128 12.68 -17.63 -8.77
CA LEU A 128 13.25 -16.29 -8.91
C LEU A 128 12.26 -15.30 -9.53
N ASP A 129 11.51 -15.72 -10.56
CA ASP A 129 10.50 -14.87 -11.20
C ASP A 129 9.30 -14.65 -10.26
N SER A 130 8.86 -15.68 -9.54
CA SER A 130 7.82 -15.54 -8.50
C SER A 130 8.24 -14.61 -7.36
N LEU A 131 9.51 -14.65 -6.94
CA LEU A 131 10.03 -13.73 -5.92
C LEU A 131 10.07 -12.29 -6.43
N VAL A 132 10.38 -12.07 -7.71
CA VAL A 132 10.28 -10.74 -8.33
C VAL A 132 8.83 -10.26 -8.33
N ASN A 133 7.87 -11.11 -8.71
CA ASN A 133 6.45 -10.75 -8.67
C ASN A 133 5.98 -10.44 -7.24
N PHE A 134 6.40 -11.23 -6.26
CA PHE A 134 6.12 -10.99 -4.85
C PHE A 134 6.72 -9.65 -4.38
N TYR A 135 7.95 -9.34 -4.76
CA TYR A 135 8.57 -8.04 -4.47
C TYR A 135 7.78 -6.90 -5.12
N ASN A 136 7.39 -7.03 -6.38
CA ASN A 136 6.59 -6.03 -7.10
C ASN A 136 5.27 -5.76 -6.40
N TYR A 137 4.58 -6.83 -6.01
CA TYR A 137 3.34 -6.72 -5.24
C TYR A 137 3.59 -6.00 -3.91
N THR A 138 4.59 -6.44 -3.13
CA THR A 138 4.90 -5.89 -1.81
C THR A 138 5.19 -4.40 -1.90
N VAL A 139 6.12 -4.00 -2.77
CA VAL A 139 6.49 -2.61 -2.99
C VAL A 139 5.31 -1.76 -3.48
N LEU A 140 4.46 -2.29 -4.36
CA LEU A 140 3.25 -1.59 -4.77
C LEU A 140 2.31 -1.37 -3.58
N GLN A 141 2.12 -2.38 -2.71
CA GLN A 141 1.30 -2.21 -1.51
C GLN A 141 1.90 -1.20 -0.54
N GLU A 142 3.21 -1.24 -0.28
CA GLU A 142 3.88 -0.28 0.59
C GLU A 142 3.74 1.16 0.08
N VAL A 143 3.84 1.36 -1.24
CA VAL A 143 3.62 2.67 -1.88
C VAL A 143 2.14 3.06 -1.81
N LYS A 144 1.21 2.15 -2.15
CA LYS A 144 -0.23 2.39 -2.00
C LYS A 144 -0.59 2.79 -0.58
N GLU A 145 -0.13 2.04 0.41
CA GLU A 145 -0.36 2.32 1.83
C GLU A 145 0.31 3.64 2.24
N SER A 146 1.52 3.93 1.79
CA SER A 146 2.22 5.18 2.10
C SER A 146 1.55 6.41 1.51
N LEU A 147 0.86 6.29 0.38
CA LEU A 147 0.03 7.35 -0.19
C LEU A 147 -1.34 7.41 0.48
N TYR A 148 -1.89 6.24 0.81
CA TYR A 148 -3.17 6.07 1.48
C TYR A 148 -3.13 6.56 2.94
N TYR A 149 -1.97 6.62 3.57
CA TYR A 149 -1.83 7.21 4.90
C TYR A 149 -1.95 8.72 4.81
N TYR A 150 -3.18 9.15 4.58
CA TYR A 150 -3.64 10.49 4.81
C TYR A 150 -3.40 10.86 6.27
N ASN A 151 -3.25 12.15 6.50
CA ASN A 151 -3.48 12.68 7.82
C ASN A 151 -4.96 12.45 8.15
N GLU A 152 -5.30 11.41 8.93
CA GLU A 152 -6.69 11.16 9.38
C GLU A 152 -7.30 12.42 9.97
N GLU A 153 -6.49 13.20 10.68
CA GLU A 153 -6.85 14.51 11.20
C GLU A 153 -7.32 15.46 10.08
N HIS A 154 -6.65 15.47 8.93
CA HIS A 154 -7.03 16.28 7.78
C HIS A 154 -8.30 15.77 7.09
N ILE A 155 -8.47 14.45 6.90
CA ILE A 155 -9.73 13.91 6.34
C ILE A 155 -10.88 14.26 7.26
N SER A 156 -10.73 13.99 8.56
CA SER A 156 -11.71 14.33 9.57
C SER A 156 -12.06 15.82 9.52
N ARG A 157 -11.05 16.68 9.49
CA ARG A 157 -11.22 18.14 9.39
C ARG A 157 -11.96 18.54 8.11
N GLN A 158 -11.64 17.96 6.96
CA GLN A 158 -12.36 18.26 5.69
C GLN A 158 -13.82 17.81 5.74
N VAL A 159 -14.12 16.63 6.28
CA VAL A 159 -15.50 16.14 6.41
C VAL A 159 -16.29 17.03 7.38
N GLN A 160 -15.69 17.43 8.50
CA GLN A 160 -16.30 18.35 9.46
C GLN A 160 -16.56 19.74 8.84
N ASN A 161 -15.59 20.29 8.10
CA ASN A 161 -15.74 21.55 7.38
C ASN A 161 -16.84 21.47 6.32
N TYR A 162 -16.95 20.35 5.60
CA TYR A 162 -18.02 20.12 4.63
C TYR A 162 -19.39 20.09 5.31
N LEU A 163 -19.53 19.31 6.38
CA LEU A 163 -20.78 19.23 7.15
C LEU A 163 -21.21 20.57 7.74
N PHE A 164 -20.25 21.42 8.12
CA PHE A 164 -20.54 22.79 8.51
C PHE A 164 -20.98 23.64 7.31
N ALA A 165 -20.19 23.64 6.25
CA ALA A 165 -20.35 24.51 5.08
C ALA A 165 -21.68 24.31 4.34
N VAL A 166 -22.19 23.08 4.24
CA VAL A 166 -23.46 22.80 3.52
C VAL A 166 -24.69 23.50 4.12
N ASN A 167 -24.58 24.05 5.33
CA ASN A 167 -25.67 24.78 5.99
C ASN A 167 -25.65 26.28 5.73
N PHE A 168 -24.70 26.78 4.92
CA PHE A 168 -24.55 28.20 4.61
C PHE A 168 -24.73 28.48 3.12
N GLU A 169 -25.12 29.71 2.80
CA GLU A 169 -25.25 30.15 1.41
C GLU A 169 -23.87 30.42 0.79
N SER A 170 -23.78 30.19 -0.53
CA SER A 170 -22.55 30.45 -1.28
C SER A 170 -22.19 31.93 -1.27
N GLY A 171 -20.89 32.23 -1.14
CA GLY A 171 -20.32 33.58 -1.11
C GLY A 171 -20.07 34.13 0.30
N GLN A 172 -20.42 33.38 1.35
CA GLN A 172 -20.13 33.78 2.73
C GLN A 172 -18.76 33.27 3.19
N THR A 173 -18.10 34.01 4.07
CA THR A 173 -16.95 33.50 4.84
C THR A 173 -17.41 33.20 6.26
N GLN A 174 -17.23 31.96 6.71
CA GLN A 174 -17.71 31.50 8.01
C GLN A 174 -16.60 30.73 8.74
N LYS A 175 -16.53 30.92 10.05
CA LYS A 175 -15.60 30.16 10.89
C LYS A 175 -16.29 28.87 11.37
N CYS A 176 -15.74 27.73 10.97
CA CYS A 176 -16.24 26.42 11.35
C CYS A 176 -16.14 26.23 12.86
N THR A 177 -17.27 25.95 13.51
CA THR A 177 -17.34 25.75 14.96
C THR A 177 -16.70 24.45 15.42
N PHE A 178 -16.55 23.47 14.52
CA PHE A 178 -15.96 22.16 14.85
C PHE A 178 -14.43 22.15 14.74
N THR A 179 -13.88 22.82 13.73
CA THR A 179 -12.44 22.77 13.42
C THR A 179 -11.71 24.06 13.74
N GLY A 180 -12.44 25.19 13.82
CA GLY A 180 -11.88 26.53 13.95
C GLY A 180 -11.39 27.16 12.66
N ASP A 181 -11.53 26.49 11.51
CA ASP A 181 -11.12 27.00 10.19
C ASP A 181 -12.02 28.13 9.69
N GLU A 182 -11.45 29.15 9.05
CA GLU A 182 -12.20 30.09 8.23
C GLU A 182 -12.43 29.49 6.83
N LEU A 183 -13.70 29.36 6.45
CA LEU A 183 -14.14 28.75 5.20
C LEU A 183 -14.83 29.80 4.34
N GLU A 184 -14.33 29.99 3.13
CA GLU A 184 -15.06 30.68 2.08
C GLU A 184 -16.01 29.68 1.42
N ILE A 185 -17.31 29.85 1.64
CA ILE A 185 -18.35 28.93 1.18
C ILE A 185 -18.55 29.15 -0.32
N THR A 186 -17.79 28.43 -1.14
CA THR A 186 -17.84 28.53 -2.61
C THR A 186 -18.19 27.19 -3.24
N GLU A 187 -18.64 27.22 -4.50
CA GLU A 187 -18.83 25.99 -5.29
C GLU A 187 -17.52 25.20 -5.43
N GLU A 188 -16.37 25.89 -5.49
CA GLU A 188 -15.05 25.26 -5.57
C GLU A 188 -14.68 24.49 -4.29
N LEU A 189 -15.00 25.04 -3.11
CA LEU A 189 -14.83 24.35 -1.84
C LEU A 189 -15.61 23.03 -1.84
N PHE A 190 -16.90 23.09 -2.20
CA PHE A 190 -17.76 21.92 -2.24
C PHE A 190 -17.29 20.90 -3.27
N GLU A 191 -16.99 21.33 -4.49
CA GLU A 191 -16.53 20.44 -5.56
C GLU A 191 -15.25 19.70 -5.18
N THR A 192 -14.32 20.38 -4.50
CA THR A 192 -13.05 19.79 -4.05
C THR A 192 -13.26 18.63 -3.08
N ILE A 193 -14.23 18.74 -2.16
CA ILE A 193 -14.51 17.71 -1.17
C ILE A 193 -15.44 16.63 -1.75
N GLU A 194 -16.48 17.02 -2.49
CA GLU A 194 -17.46 16.13 -3.11
C GLU A 194 -16.82 15.18 -4.12
N ARG A 195 -15.84 15.64 -4.93
CA ARG A 195 -15.08 14.78 -5.83
C ARG A 195 -14.28 13.70 -5.08
N LYS A 196 -13.91 13.94 -3.82
CA LYS A 196 -13.21 12.93 -3.01
C LYS A 196 -14.18 11.97 -2.34
N ILE A 197 -15.40 12.41 -2.02
CA ILE A 197 -16.44 11.56 -1.41
C ILE A 197 -17.19 10.73 -2.46
N LEU A 198 -17.40 11.25 -3.66
CA LEU A 198 -18.19 10.61 -4.74
C LEU A 198 -17.34 10.06 -5.90
N GLY A 199 -16.04 10.38 -5.93
CA GLY A 199 -15.13 10.03 -7.02
C GLY A 199 -14.84 11.18 -7.99
N THR A 200 -13.66 11.12 -8.62
CA THR A 200 -13.06 12.17 -9.47
C THR A 200 -13.89 12.52 -10.71
N HIS A 201 -14.72 11.58 -11.18
CA HIS A 201 -15.59 11.70 -12.35
C HIS A 201 -17.06 12.00 -12.01
N SER A 202 -17.37 12.42 -10.78
CA SER A 202 -18.74 12.77 -10.39
C SER A 202 -19.29 13.97 -11.19
N GLU A 203 -20.39 13.77 -11.90
CA GLU A 203 -21.09 14.81 -12.64
C GLU A 203 -21.65 15.91 -11.72
N LYS A 204 -21.68 17.16 -12.20
CA LYS A 204 -22.15 18.32 -11.42
C LYS A 204 -23.57 18.11 -10.85
N GLY A 205 -24.49 17.53 -11.64
CA GLY A 205 -25.85 17.24 -11.17
C GLY A 205 -25.91 16.27 -9.99
N LYS A 206 -25.06 15.22 -10.01
CA LYS A 206 -24.95 14.26 -8.89
C LYS A 206 -24.39 14.93 -7.64
N ARG A 207 -23.40 15.82 -7.79
CA ARG A 207 -22.81 16.56 -6.67
C ARG A 207 -23.82 17.49 -5.98
N ILE A 208 -24.61 18.23 -6.76
CA ILE A 208 -25.67 19.11 -6.22
C ILE A 208 -26.72 18.29 -5.47
N THR A 209 -27.18 17.18 -6.05
CA THR A 209 -28.15 16.28 -5.42
C THR A 209 -27.62 15.73 -4.10
N PHE A 210 -26.38 15.23 -4.12
CA PHE A 210 -25.70 14.73 -2.93
C PHE A 210 -25.57 15.79 -1.84
N ARG A 211 -25.20 17.03 -2.19
CA ARG A 211 -25.11 18.14 -1.24
C ARG A 211 -26.43 18.42 -0.54
N GLN A 212 -27.53 18.43 -1.30
CA GLN A 212 -28.89 18.62 -0.77
C GLN A 212 -29.30 17.48 0.16
N GLU A 213 -28.98 16.22 -0.20
CA GLU A 213 -29.23 15.06 0.65
C GLU A 213 -28.45 15.15 1.98
N VAL A 214 -27.16 15.53 1.93
CA VAL A 214 -26.33 15.73 3.12
C VAL A 214 -26.88 16.83 4.01
N GLN A 215 -27.25 17.98 3.44
CA GLN A 215 -27.83 19.10 4.19
C GLN A 215 -29.16 18.72 4.85
N ASN A 216 -30.03 18.02 4.12
CA ASN A 216 -31.31 17.54 4.65
C ASN A 216 -31.10 16.54 5.79
N LEU A 217 -30.19 15.57 5.64
CA LEU A 217 -29.89 14.59 6.70
C LEU A 217 -29.20 15.23 7.90
N TYR A 218 -28.38 16.25 7.67
CA TYR A 218 -27.77 17.03 8.73
C TYR A 218 -28.84 17.74 9.56
N ALA A 219 -29.73 18.51 8.92
CA ALA A 219 -30.76 19.29 9.59
C ALA A 219 -31.83 18.43 10.29
N SER A 220 -32.32 17.39 9.61
CA SER A 220 -33.45 16.58 10.11
C SER A 220 -33.08 15.59 11.22
N LYS A 221 -31.86 15.03 11.18
CA LYS A 221 -31.45 13.95 12.08
C LYS A 221 -30.17 14.29 12.84
N THR A 222 -29.10 14.62 12.15
CA THR A 222 -27.77 14.76 12.76
C THR A 222 -27.74 15.86 13.81
N LEU A 223 -28.24 17.05 13.48
CA LEU A 223 -28.27 18.19 14.39
C LEU A 223 -29.28 18.00 15.53
N ALA A 224 -30.53 17.70 15.19
CA ALA A 224 -31.62 17.65 16.17
C ALA A 224 -31.51 16.46 17.14
N GLN A 225 -31.19 15.28 16.62
CA GLN A 225 -31.19 14.05 17.40
C GLN A 225 -29.79 13.72 17.95
N GLU A 226 -28.77 13.68 17.11
CA GLU A 226 -27.45 13.19 17.54
C GLU A 226 -26.67 14.27 18.31
N ILE A 227 -26.65 15.51 17.82
CA ILE A 227 -25.86 16.58 18.45
C ILE A 227 -26.62 17.24 19.61
N LEU A 228 -27.86 17.69 19.41
CA LEU A 228 -28.60 18.46 20.41
C LEU A 228 -29.22 17.59 21.52
N LEU A 229 -29.78 16.43 21.17
CA LEU A 229 -30.48 15.57 22.14
C LEU A 229 -29.53 14.54 22.78
N GLU A 230 -28.71 13.86 21.98
CA GLU A 230 -27.76 12.85 22.48
C GLU A 230 -26.40 13.43 22.89
N GLY A 231 -26.12 14.70 22.58
CA GLY A 231 -24.88 15.37 22.97
C GLY A 231 -23.63 14.87 22.24
N LYS A 232 -23.78 14.17 21.11
CA LYS A 232 -22.65 13.58 20.39
C LYS A 232 -21.82 14.67 19.68
N PRO A 233 -20.48 14.56 19.73
CA PRO A 233 -19.64 15.39 18.89
C PRO A 233 -19.81 15.01 17.41
N ILE A 234 -19.57 15.96 16.49
CA ILE A 234 -19.82 15.79 15.05
C ILE A 234 -19.13 14.56 14.47
N TYR A 235 -17.91 14.23 14.94
CA TYR A 235 -17.12 13.09 14.44
C TYR A 235 -17.63 11.71 14.91
N GLU A 236 -18.55 11.67 15.87
CA GLU A 236 -19.23 10.43 16.30
C GLU A 236 -20.58 10.23 15.62
N THR A 237 -21.04 11.18 14.82
CA THR A 237 -22.34 11.10 14.16
C THR A 237 -22.37 10.09 13.01
N GLN A 238 -23.53 9.49 12.76
CA GLN A 238 -23.71 8.51 11.68
C GLN A 238 -23.40 9.13 10.31
N LEU A 239 -23.83 10.38 10.10
CA LEU A 239 -23.58 11.09 8.84
C LEU A 239 -22.08 11.30 8.64
N TYR A 240 -21.33 11.76 9.66
CA TYR A 240 -19.88 11.90 9.57
C TYR A 240 -19.20 10.57 9.21
N GLN A 241 -19.53 9.47 9.91
CA GLN A 241 -18.92 8.17 9.66
C GLN A 241 -19.16 7.71 8.21
N SER A 242 -20.40 7.89 7.71
CA SER A 242 -20.74 7.54 6.34
C SER A 242 -19.97 8.33 5.27
N LEU A 243 -19.74 9.62 5.51
CA LEU A 243 -18.98 10.48 4.62
C LEU A 243 -17.50 10.16 4.69
N HIS A 244 -16.98 9.96 5.91
CA HIS A 244 -15.59 9.59 6.17
C HIS A 244 -15.23 8.26 5.50
N ASP A 245 -16.07 7.23 5.64
CA ASP A 245 -15.87 5.92 5.03
C ASP A 245 -15.90 5.99 3.50
N ARG A 246 -16.85 6.73 2.92
CA ARG A 246 -16.92 6.94 1.47
C ARG A 246 -15.72 7.72 0.95
N TYR A 247 -15.28 8.74 1.67
CA TYR A 247 -14.08 9.49 1.36
C TYR A 247 -12.88 8.54 1.36
N ILE A 248 -12.67 7.76 2.43
CA ILE A 248 -11.59 6.78 2.52
C ILE A 248 -11.64 5.76 1.39
N HIS A 249 -12.81 5.20 1.09
CA HIS A 249 -12.97 4.20 0.04
C HIS A 249 -12.61 4.78 -1.33
N ASN A 250 -13.13 5.95 -1.69
CA ASN A 250 -12.81 6.59 -2.97
C ASN A 250 -11.36 7.06 -3.04
N LEU A 251 -10.75 7.45 -1.92
CA LEU A 251 -9.32 7.68 -1.91
C LEU A 251 -8.57 6.39 -2.24
N LYS A 252 -8.88 5.25 -1.58
CA LYS A 252 -8.26 3.93 -1.82
C LYS A 252 -8.28 3.53 -3.29
N GLU A 253 -9.44 3.69 -3.94
CA GLU A 253 -9.62 3.34 -5.34
C GLU A 253 -8.76 4.21 -6.28
N ASN A 254 -8.55 5.49 -5.94
CA ASN A 254 -7.85 6.47 -6.79
C ASN A 254 -6.41 6.79 -6.33
N VAL A 255 -5.87 6.09 -5.31
CA VAL A 255 -4.53 6.38 -4.73
C VAL A 255 -3.42 6.37 -5.78
N LEU A 256 -3.58 5.56 -6.82
CA LEU A 256 -2.59 5.39 -7.88
C LEU A 256 -2.75 6.36 -9.05
N ASP A 257 -3.82 7.14 -9.11
CA ASP A 257 -4.05 8.09 -10.21
C ASP A 257 -2.88 9.08 -10.40
N PRO A 258 -2.25 9.63 -9.33
CA PRO A 258 -1.06 10.46 -9.47
C PRO A 258 0.14 9.71 -10.07
N PHE A 259 0.23 8.38 -9.89
CA PHE A 259 1.32 7.54 -10.39
C PHE A 259 1.10 7.12 -11.85
N LEU A 260 -0.14 6.87 -12.24
CA LEU A 260 -0.50 6.33 -13.54
C LEU A 260 -0.43 7.36 -14.69
N LYS A 261 -0.46 8.66 -14.38
CA LYS A 261 -0.66 9.71 -15.39
C LYS A 261 0.24 10.94 -15.27
N ASN A 262 1.17 11.02 -14.31
CA ASN A 262 1.85 12.27 -14.01
C ASN A 262 3.38 12.16 -14.04
N ASP A 263 3.98 12.46 -15.20
CA ASP A 263 5.44 12.63 -15.34
C ASP A 263 5.99 13.65 -14.34
N ASN A 264 5.20 14.67 -13.97
CA ASN A 264 5.60 15.65 -12.94
C ASN A 264 5.71 15.03 -11.56
N PHE A 265 4.85 14.05 -11.21
CA PHE A 265 4.94 13.36 -9.92
C PHE A 265 6.22 12.50 -9.85
N ARG A 266 6.53 11.77 -10.93
CA ARG A 266 7.77 11.01 -11.06
C ARG A 266 9.01 11.91 -10.92
N ASN A 267 9.02 13.05 -11.61
CA ASN A 267 10.13 14.00 -11.53
C ASN A 267 10.22 14.66 -10.16
N ALA A 268 9.09 14.97 -9.51
CA ALA A 268 9.06 15.48 -8.14
C ALA A 268 9.64 14.48 -7.12
N VAL A 269 9.36 13.17 -7.28
CA VAL A 269 10.00 12.12 -6.47
C VAL A 269 11.53 12.13 -6.69
N LYS A 270 11.99 12.24 -7.94
CA LYS A 270 13.42 12.32 -8.26
C LYS A 270 14.09 13.56 -7.67
N ASP A 271 13.41 14.69 -7.72
CA ASP A 271 13.92 15.97 -7.26
C ASP A 271 13.73 16.17 -5.75
N TYR A 272 13.06 15.25 -5.05
CA TYR A 272 12.86 15.34 -3.61
C TYR A 272 14.17 15.64 -2.86
N ALA A 273 14.10 16.60 -1.94
CA ALA A 273 15.21 17.18 -1.18
C ALA A 273 16.26 17.98 -1.99
N THR A 274 15.94 18.38 -3.23
CA THR A 274 16.75 19.32 -4.03
C THR A 274 16.06 20.69 -4.13
N GLU A 275 16.80 21.72 -4.59
CA GLU A 275 16.22 23.04 -4.86
C GLU A 275 15.12 22.98 -5.94
N SER A 276 15.28 22.11 -6.95
CA SER A 276 14.26 21.86 -7.98
C SER A 276 12.95 21.34 -7.40
N PHE A 277 12.94 20.73 -6.21
CA PHE A 277 11.70 20.29 -5.58
C PHE A 277 10.75 21.46 -5.28
N LYS A 278 11.28 22.68 -5.06
CA LYS A 278 10.46 23.84 -4.68
C LYS A 278 9.63 24.39 -5.85
N SER A 279 10.00 24.08 -7.10
CA SER A 279 9.27 24.56 -8.28
C SER A 279 8.01 23.77 -8.62
N TYR A 280 7.77 22.64 -7.94
CA TYR A 280 6.56 21.84 -8.14
C TYR A 280 5.36 22.40 -7.37
N ASP A 281 4.16 22.12 -7.86
CA ASP A 281 2.89 22.49 -7.22
C ASP A 281 2.85 22.08 -5.76
N LYS A 282 2.23 22.91 -4.90
CA LYS A 282 2.12 22.67 -3.46
C LYS A 282 1.58 21.28 -3.14
N ARG A 283 0.54 20.84 -3.87
CA ARG A 283 -0.07 19.52 -3.71
C ARG A 283 0.90 18.37 -4.02
N ILE A 284 1.62 18.43 -5.15
CA ILE A 284 2.61 17.40 -5.52
C ILE A 284 3.71 17.34 -4.47
N ARG A 285 4.17 18.49 -3.98
CA ARG A 285 5.20 18.55 -2.93
C ARG A 285 4.74 17.91 -1.63
N GLU A 286 3.50 18.18 -1.21
CA GLU A 286 2.89 17.58 -0.01
C GLU A 286 2.76 16.06 -0.16
N ASP A 287 2.22 15.59 -1.30
CA ASP A 287 2.00 14.16 -1.56
C ASP A 287 3.33 13.38 -1.59
N VAL A 288 4.35 13.88 -2.30
CA VAL A 288 5.68 13.25 -2.35
C VAL A 288 6.37 13.27 -0.98
N SER A 289 6.25 14.37 -0.23
CA SER A 289 6.83 14.47 1.12
C SER A 289 6.18 13.49 2.09
N LEU A 290 4.85 13.35 2.03
CA LEU A 290 4.08 12.41 2.82
C LEU A 290 4.47 10.97 2.48
N LEU A 291 4.51 10.63 1.19
CA LEU A 291 4.91 9.33 0.68
C LEU A 291 6.29 8.92 1.21
N ILE A 292 7.32 9.76 1.02
CA ILE A 292 8.70 9.43 1.43
C ILE A 292 8.79 9.35 2.95
N ARG A 293 8.09 10.22 3.69
CA ARG A 293 8.05 10.15 5.16
C ARG A 293 7.41 8.85 5.64
N ASN A 294 6.31 8.42 5.03
CA ASN A 294 5.60 7.20 5.40
C ASN A 294 6.45 5.95 5.08
N LEU A 295 7.11 5.93 3.92
CA LEU A 295 8.06 4.88 3.57
C LEU A 295 9.21 4.76 4.59
N LYS A 296 9.76 5.90 5.05
CA LYS A 296 10.83 5.91 6.06
C LYS A 296 10.35 5.43 7.43
N THR A 297 9.20 5.93 7.89
CA THR A 297 8.72 5.68 9.26
C THR A 297 8.11 4.30 9.44
N LYS A 298 7.45 3.74 8.41
CA LYS A 298 6.71 2.47 8.52
C LYS A 298 7.46 1.25 8.03
N TYR A 299 8.19 1.40 6.92
CA TYR A 299 8.88 0.28 6.27
C TYR A 299 10.40 0.40 6.40
N GLY A 300 10.90 1.39 7.14
CA GLY A 300 12.33 1.53 7.47
C GLY A 300 13.20 1.91 6.27
N TYR A 301 12.61 2.42 5.18
CA TYR A 301 13.39 2.92 4.05
C TYR A 301 14.27 4.10 4.50
N ASN A 302 15.47 4.20 3.93
CA ASN A 302 16.16 5.49 3.89
C ASN A 302 15.61 6.32 2.71
N GLU A 303 15.90 7.62 2.71
CA GLU A 303 15.38 8.54 1.69
C GLU A 303 15.72 8.13 0.27
N HIS A 304 16.95 7.70 0.02
CA HIS A 304 17.39 7.27 -1.30
C HIS A 304 16.65 6.00 -1.75
N SER A 305 16.54 4.99 -0.88
CA SER A 305 15.77 3.78 -1.18
C SER A 305 14.28 4.06 -1.35
N ALA A 306 13.70 5.00 -0.61
CA ALA A 306 12.30 5.39 -0.78
C ALA A 306 12.07 6.00 -2.16
N LYS A 307 12.97 6.88 -2.63
CA LYS A 307 12.93 7.45 -3.98
C LYS A 307 13.04 6.37 -5.05
N GLU A 308 14.02 5.48 -4.94
CA GLU A 308 14.23 4.39 -5.89
C GLU A 308 13.02 3.44 -5.97
N VAL A 309 12.41 3.10 -4.82
CA VAL A 309 11.22 2.24 -4.76
C VAL A 309 10.01 2.91 -5.42
N CYS A 310 9.80 4.21 -5.18
CA CYS A 310 8.72 4.96 -5.83
C CYS A 310 8.92 5.02 -7.36
N ILE A 311 10.15 5.31 -7.81
CA ILE A 311 10.49 5.32 -9.23
C ILE A 311 10.31 3.92 -9.83
N TYR A 312 10.70 2.87 -9.11
CA TYR A 312 10.54 1.50 -9.56
C TYR A 312 9.07 1.12 -9.79
N VAL A 313 8.17 1.51 -8.89
CA VAL A 313 6.72 1.30 -9.04
C VAL A 313 6.19 1.97 -10.30
N ILE A 314 6.63 3.21 -10.56
CA ILE A 314 6.21 4.00 -11.72
C ILE A 314 6.77 3.39 -13.01
N ASP A 315 8.09 3.19 -13.08
CA ASP A 315 8.80 2.75 -14.28
C ASP A 315 8.46 1.32 -14.68
N SER A 316 8.06 0.48 -13.72
CA SER A 316 7.66 -0.91 -13.98
C SER A 316 6.15 -1.06 -14.21
N ASP A 317 5.38 0.03 -14.21
CA ASP A 317 3.92 0.05 -14.38
C ASP A 317 3.20 -1.00 -13.51
N LEU A 318 3.63 -1.09 -12.23
CA LEU A 318 3.13 -2.12 -11.32
C LEU A 318 1.65 -1.91 -11.02
N ALA A 319 1.20 -0.66 -10.99
CA ALA A 319 -0.19 -0.30 -10.81
C ALA A 319 -1.10 -0.99 -11.84
N LYS A 320 -0.71 -1.03 -13.11
CA LYS A 320 -1.45 -1.73 -14.18
C LYS A 320 -1.28 -3.24 -14.14
N THR A 321 -0.14 -3.73 -13.67
CA THR A 321 0.16 -5.17 -13.57
C THR A 321 -0.69 -5.84 -12.49
N PHE A 322 -1.03 -5.12 -11.42
CA PHE A 322 -1.77 -5.61 -10.26
C PHE A 322 -3.10 -4.85 -10.02
N SER A 323 -3.65 -4.21 -11.07
CA SER A 323 -4.97 -3.55 -11.05
C SER A 323 -6.10 -4.55 -11.18
#